data_AF-A0A6B3H6P1-F1
#
_entry.id   AF-A0A6B3H6P1-F1
#
_cell.length_a   1.000
_cell.length_b   1.000
_cell.length_c   1.000
_cell.angle_alpha   90.00
_cell.angle_beta   90.00
_cell.angle_gamma   90.00
#
_symmetry.space_group_name_H-M   'P 1'
#
loop_
_entity.id
_entity.type
_entity.pdbx_description
1 polymer ?
#
loop_
_entity_poly.entity_id
_entity_poly.type
_entity_poly.pdbx_seq_one_letter_code
_entity_poly.pdbx_strand_id
1 'polypeptide(L)'
;STTEVELSGGTVPPGATVTCLIGSANRDEKRYRDPDSFDIFREDLAATNAFSAAADHLAFALGRHFCVGALLAKAEVETGVGQLLDA
;
A
#
# COMPACT_ATOMS: atom_id res chain seq x y z
N SER A 1 -8.07 6.73 -18.41
CA SER A 1 -7.33 7.76 -19.18
C SER A 1 -8.07 8.04 -20.48
N THR A 2 -8.05 9.27 -21.00
CA THR A 2 -8.56 9.60 -22.34
C THR A 2 -7.51 9.39 -23.44
N THR A 3 -6.30 9.00 -23.06
CA THR A 3 -5.19 8.75 -23.98
C THR A 3 -4.66 7.33 -23.79
N GLU A 4 -3.98 6.87 -24.82
CA GLU A 4 -3.19 5.65 -24.81
C GLU A 4 -2.02 5.76 -23.81
N VAL A 5 -1.66 4.64 -23.19
CA VAL A 5 -0.56 4.56 -22.22
C VAL A 5 0.24 3.28 -22.44
N GLU A 6 1.55 3.42 -22.65
CA GLU A 6 2.50 2.29 -22.68
C GLU A 6 2.86 1.82 -21.27
N LEU A 7 2.76 0.51 -21.03
CA LEU A 7 3.20 -0.17 -19.82
C LEU A 7 4.15 -1.33 -20.19
N SER A 8 4.85 -1.88 -19.20
CA SER A 8 5.77 -3.01 -19.41
C SER A 8 5.12 -4.25 -20.04
N GLY A 9 3.80 -4.40 -19.89
CA GLY A 9 3.00 -5.48 -20.49
C GLY A 9 2.35 -5.14 -21.84
N GLY A 10 2.63 -3.96 -22.40
CA GLY A 10 2.05 -3.46 -23.64
C GLY A 10 1.18 -2.21 -23.46
N THR A 11 0.37 -1.93 -24.47
CA THR A 11 -0.38 -0.69 -24.60
C THR A 11 -1.79 -0.78 -23.98
N VAL A 12 -2.13 0.16 -23.11
CA VAL A 12 -3.49 0.35 -22.59
C VAL A 12 -4.23 1.36 -23.47
N PRO A 13 -5.34 0.98 -24.13
CA PRO A 13 -6.05 1.89 -25.01
C PRO A 13 -6.85 2.96 -24.23
N PRO A 14 -7.19 4.09 -24.86
CA PRO A 14 -8.07 5.10 -24.27
C PRO A 14 -9.39 4.50 -23.76
N GLY A 15 -9.85 4.95 -22.59
CA GLY A 15 -11.12 4.50 -22.00
C GLY A 15 -11.11 3.12 -21.36
N ALA A 16 -10.01 2.35 -21.46
CA ALA A 16 -9.89 1.09 -20.75
C ALA A 16 -9.94 1.28 -19.23
N THR A 17 -10.62 0.35 -18.56
CA THR A 17 -10.58 0.25 -17.09
C THR A 17 -9.37 -0.57 -16.69
N VAL A 18 -8.64 -0.08 -15.70
CA VAL A 18 -7.47 -0.75 -15.13
C VAL A 18 -7.66 -0.92 -13.64
N THR A 19 -7.07 -1.98 -13.08
CA THR A 19 -7.10 -2.25 -11.64
C THR A 19 -5.69 -2.51 -11.15
N CYS A 20 -5.32 -1.84 -10.06
CA CYS A 20 -4.05 -2.10 -9.37
C CYS A 20 -4.22 -3.32 -8.45
N LEU A 21 -3.47 -4.37 -8.70
CA LEU A 21 -3.43 -5.55 -7.84
C LEU A 21 -2.58 -5.28 -6.59
N ILE A 22 -3.15 -4.55 -5.62
CA ILE A 22 -2.45 -4.11 -4.39
C ILE A 22 -1.78 -5.27 -3.67
N GLY A 23 -2.46 -6.43 -3.56
CA GLY A 23 -1.91 -7.61 -2.90
C GLY A 23 -0.68 -8.20 -3.60
N SER A 24 -0.59 -8.07 -4.92
CA SER A 24 0.60 -8.48 -5.70
C SER A 24 1.73 -7.47 -5.52
N ALA A 25 1.44 -6.18 -5.55
CA ALA A 25 2.44 -5.13 -5.39
C ALA A 25 3.06 -5.13 -3.98
N ASN A 26 2.27 -5.35 -2.94
CA ASN A 26 2.76 -5.47 -1.56
C ASN A 26 3.57 -6.75 -1.32
N ARG A 27 3.61 -7.67 -2.29
CA ARG A 27 4.40 -8.90 -2.29
C ARG A 27 5.42 -8.96 -3.42
N ASP A 28 5.72 -7.83 -4.06
CA ASP A 28 6.68 -7.80 -5.17
C ASP A 28 8.09 -8.08 -4.64
N GLU A 29 8.67 -9.21 -5.06
CA GLU A 29 10.03 -9.64 -4.74
C GLU A 29 11.13 -8.66 -5.19
N LYS A 30 10.82 -7.77 -6.13
CA LYS A 30 11.72 -6.69 -6.54
C LYS A 30 11.74 -5.54 -5.53
N ARG A 31 10.72 -5.44 -4.67
CA ARG A 31 10.60 -4.38 -3.65
C ARG A 31 10.88 -4.90 -2.24
N TYR A 32 10.47 -6.12 -1.94
CA TYR A 32 10.46 -6.68 -0.60
C TYR A 32 11.23 -8.00 -0.55
N ARG A 33 12.14 -8.13 0.41
CA ARG A 33 12.76 -9.42 0.74
C ARG A 33 11.74 -10.32 1.41
N ASP A 34 11.77 -11.62 1.07
CA ASP A 34 10.88 -12.65 1.61
C ASP A 34 9.41 -12.17 1.69
N PRO A 35 8.81 -11.72 0.56
CA PRO A 35 7.59 -10.90 0.56
C PRO A 35 6.35 -11.57 1.15
N ASP A 36 6.34 -12.90 1.21
CA ASP A 36 5.25 -13.69 1.80
C ASP A 36 5.42 -13.90 3.31
N SER A 37 6.59 -13.57 3.88
CA SER A 37 6.83 -13.63 5.31
C SER A 37 6.22 -12.42 6.01
N PHE A 38 5.53 -12.67 7.13
CA PHE A 38 5.08 -11.62 8.02
C PHE A 38 6.17 -11.35 9.08
N ASP A 39 6.84 -10.21 8.93
CA ASP A 39 7.85 -9.72 9.88
C ASP A 39 7.59 -8.24 10.19
N ILE A 40 7.28 -7.94 11.45
CA ILE A 40 7.02 -6.56 11.93
C ILE A 40 8.31 -5.74 12.10
N PHE A 41 9.48 -6.39 12.08
CA PHE A 41 10.80 -5.76 12.22
C PHE A 41 11.57 -5.68 10.90
N ARG A 42 10.91 -5.99 9.77
CA ARG A 42 11.52 -5.90 8.44
C ARG A 42 12.13 -4.52 8.17
N GLU A 43 13.36 -4.49 7.67
CA GLU A 43 14.11 -3.25 7.46
C GLU A 43 13.82 -2.56 6.12
N ASP A 44 13.18 -3.28 5.19
CA ASP A 44 12.84 -2.80 3.84
C ASP A 44 11.47 -2.09 3.78
N LEU A 45 10.89 -1.76 4.95
CA LEU A 45 9.68 -0.95 5.11
C LEU A 45 9.86 0.04 6.26
N ALA A 46 9.72 1.34 5.99
CA ALA A 46 9.86 2.35 7.03
C ALA A 46 8.53 2.59 7.76
N ALA A 47 8.40 2.10 8.98
CA ALA A 47 7.20 2.30 9.81
C ALA A 47 6.85 3.80 10.02
N THR A 48 7.84 4.69 9.96
CA THR A 48 7.67 6.14 10.14
C THR A 48 6.84 6.80 9.02
N ASN A 49 6.79 6.20 7.82
CA ASN A 49 6.04 6.74 6.68
C ASN A 49 4.78 5.93 6.31
N ALA A 50 4.53 4.79 6.98
CA ALA A 50 3.55 3.79 6.56
C ALA A 50 2.10 4.30 6.45
N PHE A 51 1.76 5.37 7.19
CA PHE A 51 0.44 6.01 7.16
C PHE A 51 0.46 7.38 6.46
N SER A 52 1.36 7.55 5.51
CA SER A 52 1.49 8.76 4.68
C SER A 52 1.32 8.45 3.19
N ALA A 53 1.09 9.49 2.38
CA ALA A 53 1.01 9.36 0.92
C ALA A 53 2.31 8.88 0.24
N ALA A 54 3.41 8.80 1.00
CA ALA A 54 4.71 8.28 0.59
C ALA A 54 5.06 6.95 1.30
N ALA A 55 4.05 6.21 1.78
CA ALA A 55 4.25 4.89 2.35
C ALA A 55 4.95 3.94 1.37
N ASP A 56 5.74 3.02 1.89
CA ASP A 56 6.38 1.99 1.08
C ASP A 56 5.37 0.97 0.52
N HIS A 57 4.34 0.65 1.31
CA HIS A 57 3.26 -0.27 0.93
C HIS A 57 2.09 0.45 0.27
N LEU A 58 1.24 -0.28 -0.45
CA LEU A 58 0.09 0.26 -1.19
C LEU A 58 -1.27 0.06 -0.50
N ALA A 59 -1.31 -0.38 0.77
CA ALA A 59 -2.57 -0.68 1.47
C ALA A 59 -3.54 0.51 1.54
N PHE A 60 -3.02 1.73 1.56
CA PHE A 60 -3.80 2.98 1.57
C PHE A 60 -3.69 3.76 0.24
N ALA A 61 -3.32 3.08 -0.85
CA ALA A 61 -2.88 3.70 -2.11
C ALA A 61 -1.68 4.65 -1.89
N LEU A 62 -1.36 5.50 -2.87
CA LEU A 62 -0.25 6.46 -2.81
C LEU A 62 -0.60 7.80 -3.47
N GLY A 63 0.20 8.81 -3.15
CA GLY A 63 0.19 10.09 -3.84
C GLY A 63 -1.14 10.84 -3.71
N ARG A 64 -1.63 11.38 -4.84
CA ARG A 64 -2.79 12.29 -4.86
C ARG A 64 -4.12 11.64 -4.45
N HIS A 65 -4.25 10.33 -4.60
CA HIS A 65 -5.43 9.57 -4.22
C HIS A 65 -5.17 8.66 -3.03
N PHE A 66 -4.23 9.06 -2.17
CA PHE A 66 -3.98 8.41 -0.89
C PHE A 66 -5.22 8.45 0.00
N CYS A 67 -5.41 7.41 0.81
CA CYS A 67 -6.54 7.30 1.73
C CYS A 67 -6.58 8.49 2.71
N VAL A 68 -7.64 9.28 2.63
CA VAL A 68 -7.88 10.42 3.55
C VAL A 68 -8.02 9.97 5.01
N GLY A 69 -8.41 8.72 5.24
CA GLY A 69 -8.61 8.14 6.57
C GLY A 69 -7.39 7.39 7.14
N ALA A 70 -6.23 7.37 6.48
CA ALA A 70 -5.12 6.53 6.91
C ALA A 70 -4.64 6.81 8.34
N LEU A 71 -4.54 8.08 8.73
CA LEU A 71 -4.14 8.46 10.10
C LEU A 71 -5.24 8.19 11.14
N LEU A 72 -6.52 8.27 10.73
CA LEU A 72 -7.63 7.87 11.59
C LEU A 72 -7.59 6.35 11.83
N ALA A 73 -7.46 5.57 10.76
CA ALA A 73 -7.35 4.11 10.85
C ALA A 73 -6.16 3.68 11.74
N LYS A 74 -5.03 4.40 11.65
CA LYS A 74 -3.89 4.19 12.56
C LYS A 74 -4.32 4.34 14.03
N ALA A 75 -4.89 5.48 14.37
CA ALA A 75 -5.28 5.79 15.75
C ALA A 75 -6.36 4.83 16.27
N GLU A 76 -7.32 4.46 15.44
CA GLU A 76 -8.37 3.49 15.75
C GLU A 76 -7.78 2.11 16.08
N VAL A 77 -6.87 1.60 15.25
CA VAL A 77 -6.24 0.29 15.46
C VAL A 77 -5.30 0.32 16.67
N GLU A 78 -4.47 1.34 16.82
CA GLU A 78 -3.57 1.47 17.99
C GLU A 78 -4.36 1.50 19.30
N THR A 79 -5.45 2.27 19.35
CA THR A 79 -6.31 2.35 20.54
C THR A 79 -7.04 1.04 20.80
N GLY A 80 -7.70 0.49 19.78
CA GLY A 80 -8.53 -0.71 19.93
C GLY A 80 -7.71 -1.94 20.28
N VAL A 81 -6.53 -2.12 19.66
CA VAL A 81 -5.61 -3.20 20.01
C VAL A 81 -5.02 -3.00 21.41
N GLY A 82 -4.66 -1.76 21.78
CA GLY A 82 -4.21 -1.46 23.14
C GLY A 82 -5.25 -1.89 24.19
N GLN A 83 -6.51 -1.49 24.00
CA GLN A 83 -7.60 -1.90 24.89
C GLN A 83 -7.81 -3.41 24.94
N LEU A 84 -7.68 -4.10 23.80
CA LEU A 84 -7.82 -5.55 23.74
C LEU A 84 -6.71 -6.28 24.50
N LEU A 85 -5.49 -5.74 24.49
CA LEU A 85 -4.33 -6.34 25.14
C LEU A 85 -4.26 -6.03 26.64
N ASP A 86 -4.87 -4.93 27.09
CA ASP A 86 -4.94 -4.54 28.51
C ASP A 86 -6.06 -5.26 29.29
N ALA A 87 -6.95 -5.99 28.60
CA ALA A 87 -8.09 -6.71 29.17
C ALA A 87 -7.70 -8.07 29.77
#